data_AF-A0A9D6J0E6-F1
#
_entry.id   AF-A0A9D6J0E6-F1
#
_cell.length_a   1.000
_cell.length_b   1.000
_cell.length_c   1.000
_cell.angle_alpha   90.00
_cell.angle_beta   90.00
_cell.angle_gamma   90.00
#
_symmetry.space_group_name_H-M   'P 1'
#
loop_
_entity.id
_entity.type
_entity.pdbx_description
1 polymer ?
#
loop_
_entity_poly.entity_id
_entity_poly.type
_entity_poly.pdbx_seq_one_letter_code
_entity_poly.pdbx_strand_id
1 'polypeptide(L)'
;MNDQSSRSEPTTGKRTGFLDRTLRNLKGAWRTIAGSSYDASAASSRPDLPDDDLGPLREQMRVCLATRGGEVSARARAAALGHVYLALDQKGRGRFLEVLARDFDVDSKAVDAAVEDLRTAAGEKARHKAETALRKALEAPRIKLLTQFNVLPDGVKFLVDMRAELLAIKSHHPALAGLEQDLKALLKTWFDVDFLELRRITWNTASAALLEKLIAYEAVHAIESWDDLKNRLDSDRRCFAYFHPRMPDEPLIFVEVALVNGLAGNIQALLDENAPVTDPRAADTAIFYSISNAQKGLAGISFGNFLIKRVADALSAEFKGLKTFATLSPIPGFMGWLERRLAEGEPKLLTERERKVLSA
;
A
#
# COMPACT_ATOMS: atom_id res chain seq x y z
N MET A 1 28.11 23.51 -39.28
CA MET A 1 28.15 22.19 -38.62
C MET A 1 27.52 22.36 -37.25
N ASN A 2 26.19 22.23 -37.21
CA ASN A 2 25.39 22.27 -35.99
C ASN A 2 25.22 20.83 -35.52
N ASP A 3 25.69 20.53 -34.31
CA ASP A 3 25.48 19.25 -33.65
C ASP A 3 24.35 19.44 -32.62
N GLN A 4 23.14 19.00 -32.98
CA GLN A 4 22.00 18.93 -32.09
C GLN A 4 22.03 17.57 -31.38
N SER A 5 22.56 17.55 -30.17
CA SER A 5 22.40 16.41 -29.26
C SER A 5 21.00 16.45 -28.65
N SER A 6 20.11 15.61 -29.16
CA SER A 6 18.78 15.36 -28.61
C SER A 6 18.89 14.68 -27.25
N ARG A 7 18.52 15.39 -26.18
CA ARG A 7 18.29 14.82 -24.86
C ARG A 7 17.03 13.94 -24.92
N SER A 8 17.20 12.63 -24.72
CA SER A 8 16.12 11.69 -24.48
C SER A 8 15.56 11.88 -23.06
N GLU A 9 14.26 12.13 -22.95
CA GLU A 9 13.53 12.06 -21.68
C GLU A 9 13.59 10.63 -21.08
N PRO A 10 13.69 10.47 -19.75
CA PRO A 10 13.70 9.15 -19.14
C PRO A 10 12.31 8.53 -19.17
N THR A 11 12.26 7.33 -19.74
CA THR A 11 11.06 6.50 -19.91
C THR A 11 10.51 6.01 -18.58
N THR A 12 9.21 6.22 -18.37
CA THR A 12 8.38 5.72 -17.25
C THR A 12 8.14 4.20 -17.26
N GLY A 13 9.00 3.43 -17.95
CA GLY A 13 8.77 2.03 -18.31
C GLY A 13 9.22 0.96 -17.31
N LYS A 14 9.89 1.32 -16.19
CA LYS A 14 10.42 0.31 -15.24
C LYS A 14 9.39 -0.19 -14.20
N ARG A 15 8.34 0.60 -13.90
CA ARG A 15 7.36 0.27 -12.84
C ARG A 15 6.40 -0.88 -13.20
N THR A 16 6.14 -1.10 -14.48
CA THR A 16 5.19 -2.11 -14.98
C THR A 16 5.75 -3.53 -14.87
N GLY A 17 7.03 -3.74 -15.17
CA GLY A 17 7.63 -5.08 -15.24
C GLY A 17 7.68 -5.85 -13.92
N PHE A 18 7.79 -5.15 -12.78
CA PHE A 18 7.86 -5.77 -11.45
C PHE A 18 6.47 -6.25 -10.97
N LEU A 19 5.46 -5.39 -11.06
CA LEU A 19 4.07 -5.75 -10.77
C LEU A 19 3.64 -6.91 -11.67
N ASP A 20 3.99 -6.88 -12.95
CA ASP A 20 3.70 -7.95 -13.91
C ASP A 20 4.37 -9.29 -13.56
N ARG A 21 5.57 -9.30 -12.94
CA ARG A 21 6.22 -10.56 -12.52
C ARG A 21 5.52 -11.17 -11.31
N THR A 22 5.20 -10.37 -10.29
CA THR A 22 4.47 -10.82 -9.10
C THR A 22 3.07 -11.30 -9.46
N LEU A 23 2.34 -10.55 -10.31
CA LEU A 23 1.02 -10.92 -10.81
C LEU A 23 1.05 -12.23 -11.64
N ARG A 24 2.09 -12.46 -12.45
CA ARG A 24 2.25 -13.71 -13.21
C ARG A 24 2.47 -14.93 -12.32
N ASN A 25 3.30 -14.81 -11.28
CA ASN A 25 3.54 -15.91 -10.34
C ASN A 25 2.27 -16.25 -9.55
N LEU A 26 1.53 -15.22 -9.12
CA LEU A 26 0.27 -15.34 -8.38
C LEU A 26 -0.83 -15.98 -9.25
N LYS A 27 -0.91 -15.58 -10.53
CA LYS A 27 -1.79 -16.21 -11.53
C LYS A 27 -1.51 -17.70 -11.69
N GLY A 28 -0.24 -18.11 -11.75
CA GLY A 28 0.16 -19.51 -11.82
C GLY A 28 -0.24 -20.33 -10.60
N ALA A 29 0.05 -19.83 -9.40
CA ALA A 29 -0.27 -20.50 -8.13
C ALA A 29 -1.78 -20.68 -7.94
N TRP A 30 -2.57 -19.64 -8.25
CA TRP A 30 -4.02 -19.66 -8.06
C TRP A 30 -4.74 -20.50 -9.10
N ARG A 31 -4.21 -20.59 -10.33
CA ARG A 31 -4.70 -21.54 -11.33
C ARG A 31 -4.60 -22.99 -10.85
N THR A 32 -3.49 -23.36 -10.20
CA THR A 32 -3.32 -24.70 -9.63
C THR A 32 -4.32 -24.98 -8.49
N ILE A 33 -4.61 -23.98 -7.66
CA ILE A 33 -5.58 -24.10 -6.55
C ILE A 33 -7.03 -24.17 -7.06
N ALA A 34 -7.36 -23.39 -8.10
CA ALA A 34 -8.68 -23.38 -8.72
C ALA A 34 -9.01 -24.69 -9.47
N GLY A 35 -7.98 -25.42 -9.93
CA GLY A 35 -8.14 -26.64 -10.70
C GLY A 35 -8.61 -26.40 -12.14
N SER A 36 -9.07 -27.46 -12.82
CA SER A 36 -9.57 -27.42 -14.20
C SER A 36 -11.02 -26.91 -14.33
N SER A 37 -11.66 -26.52 -13.23
CA SER A 37 -13.12 -26.40 -13.16
C SER A 37 -13.70 -25.00 -13.37
N TYR A 38 -12.92 -23.96 -13.71
CA TYR A 38 -13.54 -22.66 -14.00
C TYR A 38 -12.74 -21.68 -14.86
N ASP A 39 -13.50 -20.78 -15.49
CA ASP A 39 -13.26 -20.12 -16.78
C ASP A 39 -12.27 -18.93 -16.77
N ALA A 40 -11.08 -19.18 -16.24
CA ALA A 40 -9.92 -18.29 -16.43
C ALA A 40 -9.60 -18.04 -17.93
N SER A 41 -9.97 -18.98 -18.79
CA SER A 41 -9.84 -18.90 -20.25
C SER A 41 -10.69 -17.80 -20.86
N ALA A 42 -11.97 -17.70 -20.49
CA ALA A 42 -12.85 -16.64 -21.00
C ALA A 42 -12.47 -15.26 -20.47
N ALA A 43 -12.11 -15.13 -19.18
CA ALA A 43 -11.64 -13.85 -18.65
C ALA A 43 -10.33 -13.38 -19.31
N SER A 44 -9.46 -14.32 -19.73
CA SER A 44 -8.23 -13.98 -20.46
C SER A 44 -8.47 -13.65 -21.94
N SER A 45 -9.61 -14.05 -22.53
CA SER A 45 -9.94 -13.75 -23.93
C SER A 45 -10.70 -12.44 -24.11
N ARG A 46 -11.39 -11.95 -23.07
CA ARG A 46 -12.12 -10.68 -23.04
C ARG A 46 -11.64 -9.83 -21.83
N PRO A 47 -10.41 -9.27 -21.88
CA PRO A 47 -9.77 -8.66 -20.71
C PRO A 47 -10.45 -7.37 -20.22
N ASP A 48 -11.32 -6.75 -21.03
CA ASP A 48 -12.06 -5.53 -20.68
C ASP A 48 -13.41 -5.79 -20.00
N LEU A 49 -13.73 -7.07 -19.72
CA LEU A 49 -14.93 -7.55 -19.02
C LEU A 49 -16.24 -6.97 -19.59
N PRO A 50 -16.66 -7.30 -20.82
CA PRO A 50 -17.88 -6.79 -21.46
C PRO A 50 -19.19 -7.15 -20.73
N ASP A 51 -20.30 -6.52 -21.11
CA ASP A 51 -21.60 -6.64 -20.42
C ASP A 51 -22.08 -8.07 -20.26
N ASP A 52 -21.90 -8.90 -21.30
CA ASP A 52 -22.29 -10.32 -21.30
C ASP A 52 -21.59 -11.12 -20.18
N ASP A 53 -20.38 -10.71 -19.79
CA ASP A 53 -19.55 -11.41 -18.80
C ASP A 53 -19.85 -10.95 -17.36
N LEU A 54 -20.61 -9.86 -17.18
CA LEU A 54 -21.00 -9.38 -15.85
C LEU A 54 -22.01 -10.32 -15.17
N GLY A 55 -22.88 -10.99 -15.93
CA GLY A 55 -23.82 -11.99 -15.40
C GLY A 55 -23.08 -13.19 -14.79
N PRO A 56 -22.22 -13.89 -15.55
CA PRO A 56 -21.35 -14.94 -15.06
C PRO A 56 -20.49 -14.51 -13.86
N LEU A 57 -19.91 -13.31 -13.88
CA LEU A 57 -19.10 -12.80 -12.77
C LEU A 57 -19.90 -12.70 -11.46
N ARG A 58 -21.12 -12.14 -11.52
CA ARG A 58 -22.01 -12.05 -10.35
C ARG A 58 -22.34 -13.43 -9.80
N GLU A 59 -22.61 -14.38 -10.68
CA GLU A 59 -22.91 -15.75 -10.25
C GLU A 59 -21.70 -16.39 -9.57
N GLN A 60 -20.50 -16.23 -10.14
CA GLN A 60 -19.27 -16.70 -9.51
C GLN A 60 -19.06 -16.10 -8.11
N MET A 61 -19.28 -14.80 -7.93
CA MET A 61 -19.21 -14.14 -6.62
C MET A 61 -20.28 -14.67 -5.65
N ARG A 62 -21.51 -14.91 -6.09
CA ARG A 62 -22.57 -15.52 -5.25
C ARG A 62 -22.21 -16.95 -4.82
N VAL A 63 -21.65 -17.74 -5.72
CA VAL A 63 -21.20 -19.11 -5.41
C VAL A 63 -20.04 -19.08 -4.38
N CYS A 64 -19.14 -18.08 -4.45
CA CYS A 64 -18.12 -17.87 -3.42
C CYS A 64 -18.74 -17.56 -2.04
N LEU A 65 -19.83 -16.80 -1.99
CA LEU A 65 -20.52 -16.44 -0.75
C LEU A 65 -21.34 -17.57 -0.12
N ALA A 66 -21.88 -18.47 -0.95
CA ALA A 66 -22.79 -19.54 -0.52
C ALA A 66 -22.13 -20.58 0.42
N THR A 67 -20.80 -20.55 0.60
CA THR A 67 -20.03 -21.43 1.52
C THR A 67 -20.30 -22.94 1.35
N ARG A 68 -20.78 -23.37 0.18
CA ARG A 68 -21.07 -24.79 -0.10
C ARG A 68 -19.76 -25.58 -0.26
N GLY A 69 -19.67 -26.79 0.30
CA GLY A 69 -18.53 -27.71 0.08
C GLY A 69 -17.33 -27.56 1.02
N GLY A 70 -17.46 -26.83 2.14
CA GLY A 70 -16.40 -26.70 3.15
C GLY A 70 -15.23 -25.77 2.74
N GLU A 71 -14.18 -25.74 3.56
CA GLU A 71 -13.06 -24.79 3.45
C GLU A 71 -12.25 -24.95 2.16
N VAL A 72 -12.02 -26.19 1.72
CA VAL A 72 -11.24 -26.49 0.49
C VAL A 72 -11.93 -25.92 -0.75
N SER A 73 -13.25 -26.12 -0.87
CA SER A 73 -14.01 -25.57 -1.99
C SER A 73 -14.13 -24.04 -1.92
N ALA A 74 -14.21 -23.45 -0.73
CA ALA A 74 -14.19 -21.99 -0.57
C ALA A 74 -12.86 -21.40 -1.05
N ARG A 75 -11.74 -22.03 -0.68
CA ARG A 75 -10.40 -21.65 -1.13
C ARG A 75 -10.25 -21.72 -2.65
N ALA A 76 -10.70 -22.81 -3.28
CA ALA A 76 -10.64 -22.97 -4.74
C ALA A 76 -11.45 -21.89 -5.47
N ARG A 77 -12.63 -21.56 -4.96
CA ARG A 77 -13.49 -20.50 -5.55
C ARG A 77 -12.90 -19.11 -5.41
N ALA A 78 -12.34 -18.77 -4.24
CA ALA A 78 -11.65 -17.51 -4.04
C ALA A 78 -10.44 -17.37 -4.97
N ALA A 79 -9.65 -18.44 -5.12
CA ALA A 79 -8.52 -18.47 -6.06
C ALA A 79 -8.99 -18.28 -7.51
N ALA A 80 -10.10 -18.90 -7.91
CA ALA A 80 -10.68 -18.73 -9.24
C ALA A 80 -11.15 -17.29 -9.49
N LEU A 81 -11.85 -16.68 -8.53
CA LEU A 81 -12.32 -15.30 -8.62
C LEU A 81 -11.14 -14.32 -8.71
N GLY A 82 -10.10 -14.55 -7.90
CA GLY A 82 -8.86 -13.79 -7.95
C GLY A 82 -8.14 -13.93 -9.29
N HIS A 83 -8.09 -15.14 -9.84
CA HIS A 83 -7.49 -15.39 -11.15
C HIS A 83 -8.22 -14.64 -12.27
N VAL A 84 -9.56 -14.54 -12.21
CA VAL A 84 -10.34 -13.70 -13.14
C VAL A 84 -9.86 -12.26 -13.05
N TYR A 85 -9.83 -11.68 -11.85
CA TYR A 85 -9.37 -10.30 -11.65
C TYR A 85 -7.97 -10.04 -12.22
N LEU A 86 -7.02 -10.95 -11.98
CA LEU A 86 -5.65 -10.85 -12.47
C LEU A 86 -5.53 -10.97 -14.00
N ALA A 87 -6.48 -11.62 -14.66
CA ALA A 87 -6.53 -11.76 -16.10
C ALA A 87 -7.11 -10.52 -16.82
N LEU A 88 -7.82 -9.66 -16.10
CA LEU A 88 -8.42 -8.44 -16.64
C LEU A 88 -7.39 -7.32 -16.83
N ASP A 89 -7.66 -6.46 -17.82
CA ASP A 89 -6.96 -5.20 -18.00
C ASP A 89 -7.50 -4.11 -17.05
N GLN A 90 -6.99 -2.88 -17.16
CA GLN A 90 -7.40 -1.77 -16.29
C GLN A 90 -8.91 -1.48 -16.37
N LYS A 91 -9.51 -1.56 -17.56
CA LYS A 91 -10.94 -1.32 -17.76
C LYS A 91 -11.76 -2.46 -17.14
N GLY A 92 -11.36 -3.71 -17.40
CA GLY A 92 -12.01 -4.89 -16.82
C GLY A 92 -11.94 -4.92 -15.30
N ARG A 93 -10.78 -4.59 -14.70
CA ARG A 93 -10.62 -4.50 -13.24
C ARG A 93 -11.52 -3.41 -12.63
N GLY A 94 -11.61 -2.25 -13.27
CA GLY A 94 -12.54 -1.19 -12.87
C GLY A 94 -13.99 -1.69 -12.80
N ARG A 95 -14.44 -2.38 -13.86
CA ARG A 95 -15.78 -2.97 -13.94
C ARG A 95 -16.02 -4.08 -12.92
N PHE A 96 -15.02 -4.92 -12.66
CA PHE A 96 -15.06 -5.93 -11.60
C PHE A 96 -15.29 -5.28 -10.23
N LEU A 97 -14.53 -4.22 -9.93
CA LEU A 97 -14.66 -3.47 -8.67
C LEU A 97 -16.02 -2.79 -8.56
N GLU A 98 -16.58 -2.28 -9.66
CA GLU A 98 -17.93 -1.72 -9.67
C GLU A 98 -19.02 -2.76 -9.35
N VAL A 99 -18.91 -3.98 -9.92
CA VAL A 99 -19.82 -5.09 -9.57
C VAL A 99 -19.71 -5.41 -8.09
N LEU A 100 -18.47 -5.55 -7.57
CA LEU A 100 -18.24 -5.84 -6.16
C LEU A 100 -18.78 -4.72 -5.23
N ALA A 101 -18.63 -3.47 -5.64
CA ALA A 101 -19.06 -2.32 -4.87
C ALA A 101 -20.59 -2.18 -4.83
N ARG A 102 -21.29 -2.37 -5.96
CA ARG A 102 -22.73 -2.13 -6.09
C ARG A 102 -23.58 -3.34 -5.73
N ASP A 103 -23.22 -4.51 -6.26
CA ASP A 103 -24.10 -5.68 -6.21
C ASP A 103 -23.88 -6.53 -4.96
N PHE A 104 -22.79 -6.26 -4.23
CA PHE A 104 -22.39 -6.96 -3.00
C PHE A 104 -22.19 -6.01 -1.81
N ASP A 105 -22.90 -4.87 -1.81
CA ASP A 105 -23.09 -4.01 -0.64
C ASP A 105 -24.15 -4.58 0.33
N VAL A 106 -24.36 -3.88 1.44
CA VAL A 106 -25.50 -4.08 2.34
C VAL A 106 -26.82 -4.01 1.58
N ASP A 107 -27.74 -4.90 1.91
CA ASP A 107 -29.11 -4.83 1.40
C ASP A 107 -29.86 -3.75 2.17
N SER A 108 -30.06 -2.58 1.54
CA SER A 108 -30.74 -1.45 2.17
C SER A 108 -32.13 -1.83 2.71
N LYS A 109 -32.86 -2.73 2.03
CA LYS A 109 -34.19 -3.15 2.51
C LYS A 109 -34.09 -4.00 3.77
N ALA A 110 -33.08 -4.87 3.85
CA ALA A 110 -32.82 -5.67 5.04
C ALA A 110 -32.36 -4.79 6.21
N VAL A 111 -31.56 -3.75 5.94
CA VAL A 111 -31.15 -2.76 6.93
C VAL A 111 -32.35 -1.97 7.45
N ASP A 112 -33.20 -1.44 6.56
CA ASP A 112 -34.39 -0.69 6.94
C ASP A 112 -35.34 -1.53 7.82
N ALA A 113 -35.57 -2.79 7.43
CA ALA A 113 -36.37 -3.72 8.24
C ALA A 113 -35.76 -3.95 9.63
N ALA A 114 -34.44 -4.16 9.72
CA ALA A 114 -33.76 -4.37 11.00
C ALA A 114 -33.76 -3.11 11.89
N VAL A 115 -33.74 -1.91 11.30
CA VAL A 115 -33.89 -0.64 12.04
C VAL A 115 -35.29 -0.52 12.64
N GLU A 116 -36.33 -0.87 11.88
CA GLU A 116 -37.71 -0.84 12.39
C GLU A 116 -37.95 -1.89 13.49
N ASP A 117 -37.38 -3.09 13.35
CA ASP A 117 -37.39 -4.11 14.41
C ASP A 117 -36.72 -3.58 15.70
N LEU A 118 -35.60 -2.86 15.57
CA LEU A 118 -34.91 -2.25 16.71
C LEU A 118 -35.73 -1.13 17.36
N ARG A 119 -36.41 -0.31 16.56
CA ARG A 119 -37.27 0.78 17.05
C ARG A 119 -38.47 0.28 17.84
N THR A 120 -39.04 -0.86 17.43
CA THR A 120 -40.26 -1.42 18.01
C THR A 120 -39.99 -2.46 19.11
N ALA A 121 -38.73 -2.85 19.33
CA ALA A 121 -38.35 -3.85 20.32
C ALA A 121 -38.66 -3.40 21.77
N ALA A 122 -39.53 -4.16 22.45
CA ALA A 122 -39.90 -3.91 23.84
C ALA A 122 -39.10 -4.78 24.82
N GLY A 123 -38.43 -4.13 25.76
CA GLY A 123 -37.61 -4.79 26.79
C GLY A 123 -36.21 -5.16 26.31
N GLU A 124 -35.31 -5.37 27.28
CA GLU A 124 -33.87 -5.53 27.05
C GLU A 124 -33.52 -6.73 26.15
N LYS A 125 -34.16 -7.87 26.37
CA LYS A 125 -33.92 -9.09 25.58
C LYS A 125 -34.31 -8.94 24.11
N ALA A 126 -35.45 -8.31 23.84
CA ALA A 126 -35.91 -8.08 22.46
C ALA A 126 -35.02 -7.06 21.77
N ARG A 127 -34.62 -6.01 22.49
CA ARG A 127 -33.69 -4.99 21.99
C ARG A 127 -32.35 -5.60 21.61
N HIS A 128 -31.73 -6.40 22.47
CA HIS A 128 -30.45 -7.04 22.18
C HIS A 128 -30.49 -7.95 20.94
N LYS A 129 -31.61 -8.68 20.75
CA LYS A 129 -31.83 -9.49 19.54
C LYS A 129 -31.91 -8.63 18.28
N ALA A 130 -32.63 -7.51 18.34
CA ALA A 130 -32.74 -6.58 17.22
C ALA A 130 -31.41 -5.88 16.91
N GLU A 131 -30.64 -5.49 17.92
CA GLU A 131 -29.27 -4.94 17.75
C GLU A 131 -28.34 -5.95 17.04
N THR A 132 -28.44 -7.23 17.41
CA THR A 132 -27.69 -8.31 16.75
C THR A 132 -28.11 -8.49 15.29
N ALA A 133 -29.42 -8.42 15.01
CA ALA A 133 -29.95 -8.52 13.64
C ALA A 133 -29.50 -7.33 12.78
N LEU A 134 -29.54 -6.10 13.32
CA LEU A 134 -29.06 -4.90 12.64
C LEU A 134 -27.56 -4.97 12.36
N ARG A 135 -26.75 -5.43 13.33
CA ARG A 135 -25.31 -5.63 13.11
C ARG A 135 -25.06 -6.58 11.93
N LYS A 136 -25.80 -7.69 11.87
CA LYS A 136 -25.70 -8.65 10.76
C LYS A 136 -26.18 -8.07 9.43
N ALA A 137 -27.23 -7.25 9.42
CA ALA A 137 -27.74 -6.61 8.19
C ALA A 137 -26.75 -5.58 7.61
N LEU A 138 -25.95 -4.95 8.47
CA LEU A 138 -24.90 -4.01 8.08
C LEU A 138 -23.60 -4.67 7.61
N GLU A 139 -23.50 -6.01 7.65
CA GLU A 139 -22.34 -6.73 7.10
C GLU A 139 -22.48 -6.87 5.58
N ALA A 140 -21.74 -6.05 4.83
CA ALA A 140 -21.74 -6.13 3.38
C ALA A 140 -21.15 -7.48 2.89
N PRO A 141 -21.82 -8.21 1.98
CA PRO A 141 -21.33 -9.48 1.44
C PRO A 141 -19.92 -9.41 0.86
N ARG A 142 -19.55 -8.27 0.24
CA ARG A 142 -18.19 -8.04 -0.28
C ARG A 142 -17.09 -8.21 0.79
N ILE A 143 -17.35 -7.90 2.07
CA ILE A 143 -16.36 -8.09 3.15
C ILE A 143 -16.02 -9.57 3.31
N LYS A 144 -17.03 -10.44 3.24
CA LYS A 144 -16.84 -11.90 3.31
C LYS A 144 -16.08 -12.42 2.08
N LEU A 145 -16.35 -11.88 0.89
CA LEU A 145 -15.58 -12.21 -0.33
C LEU A 145 -14.10 -11.83 -0.17
N LEU A 146 -13.84 -10.59 0.22
CA LEU A 146 -12.48 -10.07 0.40
C LEU A 146 -11.72 -10.88 1.46
N THR A 147 -12.37 -11.24 2.58
CA THR A 147 -11.74 -12.03 3.65
C THR A 147 -11.32 -13.43 3.19
N GLN A 148 -11.99 -14.03 2.20
CA GLN A 148 -11.60 -15.35 1.67
C GLN A 148 -10.23 -15.34 0.98
N PHE A 149 -9.74 -14.19 0.51
CA PHE A 149 -8.39 -14.13 -0.05
C PHE A 149 -7.30 -14.27 1.03
N ASN A 150 -7.58 -13.98 2.31
CA ASN A 150 -6.57 -14.04 3.37
C ASN A 150 -5.98 -15.46 3.59
N VAL A 151 -6.71 -16.51 3.22
CA VAL A 151 -6.23 -17.91 3.32
C VAL A 151 -5.47 -18.38 2.08
N LEU A 152 -5.40 -17.56 1.03
CA LEU A 152 -4.66 -17.88 -0.18
C LEU A 152 -3.20 -17.47 -0.06
N PRO A 153 -2.27 -18.21 -0.71
CA PRO A 153 -0.90 -17.74 -0.89
C PRO A 153 -0.93 -16.36 -1.55
N ASP A 154 -0.17 -15.42 -0.99
CA ASP A 154 -0.09 -14.02 -1.43
C ASP A 154 -1.42 -13.26 -1.48
N GLY A 155 -2.49 -13.79 -0.87
CA GLY A 155 -3.81 -13.16 -0.91
C GLY A 155 -3.89 -11.83 -0.18
N VAL A 156 -3.09 -11.64 0.88
CA VAL A 156 -2.98 -10.33 1.55
C VAL A 156 -2.32 -9.31 0.62
N LYS A 157 -1.24 -9.68 -0.08
CA LYS A 157 -0.59 -8.81 -1.08
C LYS A 157 -1.57 -8.46 -2.22
N PHE A 158 -2.31 -9.45 -2.70
CA PHE A 158 -3.35 -9.23 -3.72
C PHE A 158 -4.38 -8.17 -3.29
N LEU A 159 -4.86 -8.22 -2.04
CA LEU A 159 -5.81 -7.24 -1.52
C LEU A 159 -5.19 -5.85 -1.35
N VAL A 160 -3.91 -5.77 -0.98
CA VAL A 160 -3.16 -4.51 -0.97
C VAL A 160 -3.08 -3.93 -2.37
N ASP A 161 -2.73 -4.74 -3.39
CA ASP A 161 -2.65 -4.27 -4.78
C ASP A 161 -4.01 -3.85 -5.33
N MET A 162 -5.05 -4.63 -5.06
CA MET A 162 -6.44 -4.28 -5.39
C MET A 162 -6.84 -2.94 -4.78
N ARG A 163 -6.46 -2.67 -3.51
CA ARG A 163 -6.71 -1.37 -2.89
C ARG A 163 -5.95 -0.24 -3.58
N ALA A 164 -4.70 -0.49 -4.00
CA ALA A 164 -3.90 0.50 -4.72
C ALA A 164 -4.57 0.91 -6.05
N GLU A 165 -5.11 -0.06 -6.79
CA GLU A 165 -5.85 0.17 -8.02
C GLU A 165 -7.17 0.92 -7.75
N LEU A 166 -7.90 0.52 -6.71
CA LEU A 166 -9.13 1.19 -6.26
C LEU A 166 -8.89 2.66 -5.88
N LEU A 167 -7.81 2.95 -5.16
CA LEU A 167 -7.43 4.33 -4.79
C LEU A 167 -7.17 5.22 -6.02
N ALA A 168 -6.67 4.64 -7.12
CA ALA A 168 -6.39 5.38 -8.34
C ALA A 168 -7.65 5.75 -9.14
N ILE A 169 -8.76 5.02 -8.96
CA ILE A 169 -9.99 5.23 -9.76
C ILE A 169 -11.18 5.75 -8.94
N LYS A 170 -11.16 5.65 -7.59
CA LYS A 170 -12.33 5.96 -6.75
C LYS A 170 -12.82 7.40 -6.87
N SER A 171 -11.97 8.36 -7.23
CA SER A 171 -12.36 9.77 -7.42
C SER A 171 -13.43 9.96 -8.49
N HIS A 172 -13.56 9.01 -9.42
CA HIS A 172 -14.51 9.08 -10.53
C HIS A 172 -15.80 8.30 -10.27
N HIS A 173 -15.87 7.49 -9.20
CA HIS A 173 -16.98 6.55 -8.96
C HIS A 173 -17.39 6.52 -7.48
N PRO A 174 -18.46 7.24 -7.06
CA PRO A 174 -18.89 7.28 -5.67
C PRO A 174 -19.17 5.90 -5.04
N ALA A 175 -19.68 4.95 -5.82
CA ALA A 175 -19.93 3.57 -5.35
C ALA A 175 -18.64 2.87 -4.86
N LEU A 176 -17.48 3.19 -5.45
CA LEU A 176 -16.20 2.61 -5.06
C LEU A 176 -15.69 3.12 -3.70
N ALA A 177 -16.23 4.23 -3.19
CA ALA A 177 -15.82 4.77 -1.90
C ALA A 177 -16.18 3.82 -0.74
N GLY A 178 -17.36 3.20 -0.77
CA GLY A 178 -17.77 2.22 0.25
C GLY A 178 -16.89 0.98 0.25
N LEU A 179 -16.62 0.43 -0.94
CA LEU A 179 -15.68 -0.69 -1.11
C LEU A 179 -14.27 -0.34 -0.61
N GLU A 180 -13.78 0.87 -0.87
CA GLU A 180 -12.45 1.29 -0.39
C GLU A 180 -12.38 1.40 1.12
N GLN A 181 -13.44 1.91 1.75
CA GLN A 181 -13.53 1.99 3.21
C GLN A 181 -13.51 0.60 3.85
N ASP A 182 -14.28 -0.34 3.31
CA ASP A 182 -14.30 -1.73 3.79
C ASP A 182 -12.94 -2.40 3.64
N LEU A 183 -12.28 -2.24 2.48
CA LEU A 183 -10.97 -2.81 2.23
C LEU A 183 -9.89 -2.17 3.12
N LYS A 184 -9.97 -0.85 3.35
CA LYS A 184 -9.11 -0.14 4.31
C LYS A 184 -9.31 -0.67 5.73
N ALA A 185 -10.55 -0.93 6.16
CA ALA A 185 -10.86 -1.44 7.49
C ALA A 185 -10.34 -2.87 7.69
N LEU A 186 -10.49 -3.74 6.69
CA LEU A 186 -9.91 -5.09 6.69
C LEU A 186 -8.38 -5.05 6.82
N LEU A 187 -7.72 -4.28 5.94
CA LEU A 187 -6.27 -4.17 5.94
C LEU A 187 -5.75 -3.52 7.24
N LYS A 188 -6.46 -2.53 7.80
CA LYS A 188 -6.09 -1.94 9.09
C LYS A 188 -6.09 -2.98 10.21
N THR A 189 -7.06 -3.91 10.21
CA THR A 189 -7.13 -4.98 11.21
C THR A 189 -6.00 -6.01 11.04
N TRP A 190 -5.59 -6.29 9.79
CA TRP A 190 -4.55 -7.29 9.52
C TRP A 190 -3.13 -6.75 9.67
N PHE A 191 -2.91 -5.46 9.41
CA PHE A 191 -1.60 -4.82 9.48
C PHE A 191 -1.40 -4.08 10.80
N ASP A 192 -1.60 -4.77 11.91
CA ASP A 192 -1.22 -4.25 13.22
C ASP A 192 0.32 -4.20 13.36
N VAL A 193 0.81 -3.14 13.99
CA VAL A 193 2.25 -2.92 14.23
C VAL A 193 2.90 -4.05 15.03
N ASP A 194 2.14 -4.67 15.93
CA ASP A 194 2.64 -5.73 16.80
C ASP A 194 2.97 -7.01 16.03
N PHE A 195 2.41 -7.17 14.82
CA PHE A 195 2.75 -8.28 13.92
C PHE A 195 3.89 -7.95 12.96
N LEU A 196 4.40 -6.72 12.95
CA LEU A 196 5.47 -6.33 12.03
C LEU A 196 6.84 -6.73 12.57
N GLU A 197 7.59 -7.40 11.71
CA GLU A 197 8.97 -7.80 11.96
C GLU A 197 9.92 -6.72 11.43
N LEU A 198 10.75 -6.17 12.31
CA LEU A 198 11.83 -5.26 11.94
C LEU A 198 13.05 -6.08 11.52
N ARG A 199 13.51 -5.90 10.28
CA ARG A 199 14.73 -6.55 9.76
C ARG A 199 15.74 -5.49 9.34
N ARG A 200 17.01 -5.71 9.66
CA ARG A 200 18.13 -4.95 9.08
C ARG A 200 18.38 -5.44 7.66
N ILE A 201 18.48 -4.52 6.72
CA ILE A 201 18.84 -4.79 5.33
C ILE A 201 20.31 -4.46 5.14
N THR A 202 21.05 -5.39 4.52
CA THR A 202 22.46 -5.19 4.19
C THR A 202 22.73 -5.67 2.76
N TRP A 203 23.75 -5.10 2.12
CA TRP A 203 24.17 -5.49 0.78
C TRP A 203 24.50 -6.99 0.66
N ASN A 204 25.11 -7.57 1.70
CA ASN A 204 25.64 -8.94 1.64
C ASN A 204 24.58 -10.02 1.95
N THR A 205 23.49 -9.67 2.64
CA THR A 205 22.49 -10.64 3.10
C THR A 205 21.13 -10.49 2.43
N ALA A 206 20.83 -9.32 1.87
CA ALA A 206 19.57 -9.09 1.18
C ALA A 206 19.54 -9.83 -0.17
N SER A 207 18.40 -10.40 -0.52
CA SER A 207 18.22 -10.97 -1.86
C SER A 207 18.19 -9.85 -2.91
N ALA A 208 18.71 -10.13 -4.12
CA ALA A 208 18.63 -9.18 -5.22
C ALA A 208 17.17 -8.73 -5.50
N ALA A 209 16.22 -9.65 -5.36
CA ALA A 209 14.79 -9.35 -5.51
C ALA A 209 14.27 -8.36 -4.45
N LEU A 210 14.78 -8.39 -3.21
CA LEU A 210 14.43 -7.41 -2.18
C LEU A 210 15.09 -6.06 -2.46
N LEU A 211 16.35 -6.05 -2.89
CA LEU A 211 17.08 -4.82 -3.24
C LEU A 211 16.42 -4.10 -4.43
N GLU A 212 15.98 -4.84 -5.46
CA GLU A 212 15.19 -4.30 -6.56
C GLU A 212 13.90 -3.62 -6.07
N LYS A 213 13.22 -4.20 -5.06
CA LYS A 213 12.02 -3.60 -4.46
C LYS A 213 12.33 -2.30 -3.74
N LEU A 214 13.45 -2.22 -3.01
CA LEU A 214 13.85 -0.97 -2.34
C LEU A 214 14.09 0.15 -3.36
N ILE A 215 14.78 -0.14 -4.47
CA ILE A 215 14.94 0.81 -5.58
C ILE A 215 13.57 1.23 -6.14
N ALA A 216 12.68 0.27 -6.38
CA ALA A 216 11.37 0.54 -6.99
C ALA A 216 10.42 1.34 -6.08
N TYR A 217 10.56 1.19 -4.77
CA TYR A 217 9.64 1.73 -3.77
C TYR A 217 10.12 3.00 -3.09
N GLU A 218 11.34 3.45 -3.35
CA GLU A 218 11.88 4.66 -2.74
C GLU A 218 11.11 5.91 -3.19
N ALA A 219 10.56 6.62 -2.20
CA ALA A 219 9.59 7.69 -2.40
C ALA A 219 10.10 9.06 -1.98
N VAL A 220 11.19 9.14 -1.19
CA VAL A 220 11.75 10.40 -0.70
C VAL A 220 12.90 10.84 -1.60
N HIS A 221 13.86 9.96 -1.83
CA HIS A 221 15.07 10.22 -2.61
C HIS A 221 15.33 9.07 -3.57
N ALA A 222 14.84 9.20 -4.81
CA ALA A 222 14.96 8.17 -5.84
C ALA A 222 16.35 7.54 -5.87
N ILE A 223 16.40 6.21 -5.89
CA ILE A 223 17.67 5.47 -6.00
C ILE A 223 17.98 5.33 -7.48
N GLU A 224 19.07 5.96 -7.92
CA GLU A 224 19.36 6.11 -9.35
C GLU A 224 20.08 4.89 -9.95
N SER A 225 20.83 4.16 -9.12
CA SER A 225 21.68 3.05 -9.55
C SER A 225 21.85 1.96 -8.47
N TRP A 226 22.48 0.85 -8.85
CA TRP A 226 22.90 -0.18 -7.89
C TRP A 226 24.05 0.29 -6.99
N ASP A 227 24.91 1.16 -7.50
CA ASP A 227 26.01 1.74 -6.74
C ASP A 227 25.48 2.73 -5.68
N ASP A 228 24.47 3.52 -6.03
CA ASP A 228 23.72 4.37 -5.09
C ASP A 228 23.08 3.52 -3.97
N LEU A 229 22.39 2.44 -4.32
CA LEU A 229 21.83 1.51 -3.32
C LEU A 229 22.92 0.93 -2.42
N LYS A 230 24.07 0.54 -2.99
CA LYS A 230 25.18 0.00 -2.23
C LYS A 230 25.74 1.02 -1.24
N ASN A 231 25.91 2.28 -1.67
CA ASN A 231 26.32 3.39 -0.82
C ASN A 231 25.36 3.60 0.36
N ARG A 232 24.04 3.56 0.11
CA ARG A 232 22.99 3.65 1.15
C ARG A 232 22.94 2.44 2.10
N LEU A 233 23.65 1.37 1.78
CA LEU A 233 23.76 0.15 2.59
C LEU A 233 25.18 -0.08 3.14
N ASP A 234 26.08 0.91 3.01
CA ASP A 234 27.46 0.83 3.49
C ASP A 234 27.52 0.86 5.04
N SER A 235 28.72 0.72 5.59
CA SER A 235 29.00 0.49 7.00
C SER A 235 28.62 1.66 7.92
N ASP A 236 28.64 2.90 7.43
CA ASP A 236 28.17 4.12 8.12
C ASP A 236 26.69 4.45 7.82
N ARG A 237 26.01 3.58 7.07
CA ARG A 237 24.57 3.63 6.82
C ARG A 237 23.88 2.47 7.50
N ARG A 238 22.60 2.65 7.83
CA ARG A 238 21.73 1.57 8.29
C ARG A 238 20.41 1.67 7.56
N CYS A 239 20.01 0.56 6.94
CA CYS A 239 18.69 0.41 6.36
C CYS A 239 17.93 -0.66 7.12
N PHE A 240 16.71 -0.34 7.52
CA PHE A 240 15.78 -1.26 8.16
C PHE A 240 14.49 -1.33 7.37
N ALA A 241 13.83 -2.48 7.38
CA ALA A 241 12.51 -2.63 6.79
C ALA A 241 11.57 -3.43 7.69
N TYR A 242 10.30 -3.06 7.67
CA TYR A 242 9.20 -3.77 8.31
C TYR A 242 8.55 -4.73 7.34
N PHE A 243 8.37 -5.97 7.79
CA PHE A 243 7.70 -7.02 7.05
C PHE A 243 6.50 -7.52 7.84
N HIS A 244 5.47 -7.95 7.12
CA HIS A 244 4.35 -8.67 7.72
C HIS A 244 4.49 -10.17 7.42
N PRO A 245 4.16 -11.08 8.35
CA PRO A 245 4.32 -12.53 8.16
C PRO A 245 3.57 -13.09 6.94
N ARG A 246 2.48 -12.44 6.51
CA ARG A 246 1.72 -12.80 5.29
C ARG A 246 2.24 -12.14 4.01
N MET A 247 3.29 -11.34 4.11
CA MET A 247 3.97 -10.65 3.02
C MET A 247 5.49 -10.63 3.29
N PRO A 248 6.14 -11.81 3.47
CA PRO A 248 7.50 -11.90 4.01
C PRO A 248 8.58 -11.33 3.07
N ASP A 249 8.28 -11.24 1.77
CA ASP A 249 9.18 -10.74 0.74
C ASP A 249 8.86 -9.30 0.32
N GLU A 250 7.87 -8.66 0.92
CA GLU A 250 7.46 -7.29 0.60
C GLU A 250 7.79 -6.36 1.76
N PRO A 251 8.77 -5.45 1.60
CA PRO A 251 8.96 -4.41 2.59
C PRO A 251 7.72 -3.53 2.60
N LEU A 252 7.17 -3.26 3.77
CA LEU A 252 6.01 -2.38 3.95
C LEU A 252 6.46 -0.94 4.16
N ILE A 253 7.43 -0.79 5.05
CA ILE A 253 8.05 0.47 5.40
C ILE A 253 9.53 0.20 5.46
N PHE A 254 10.34 1.06 4.87
CA PHE A 254 11.77 1.01 5.09
C PHE A 254 12.32 2.37 5.49
N VAL A 255 13.39 2.32 6.27
CA VAL A 255 13.96 3.43 7.00
C VAL A 255 15.44 3.44 6.73
N GLU A 256 15.92 4.53 6.16
CA GLU A 256 17.33 4.76 5.89
C GLU A 256 17.91 5.76 6.90
N VAL A 257 19.05 5.40 7.46
CA VAL A 257 19.72 6.13 8.54
C VAL A 257 21.18 6.34 8.19
N ALA A 258 21.66 7.57 8.33
CA ALA A 258 23.08 7.91 8.28
C ALA A 258 23.64 8.06 9.69
N LEU A 259 24.79 7.45 9.95
CA LEU A 259 25.53 7.57 11.21
C LEU A 259 26.58 8.66 11.03
N VAL A 260 26.43 9.76 11.77
CA VAL A 260 27.24 10.98 11.58
C VAL A 260 27.62 11.59 12.93
N ASN A 261 28.46 12.64 12.88
CA ASN A 261 28.80 13.47 14.02
C ASN A 261 28.01 14.78 13.96
N GLY A 262 27.14 15.01 14.95
CA GLY A 262 26.24 16.14 15.01
C GLY A 262 25.03 16.06 14.06
N LEU A 263 24.21 17.11 14.08
CA LEU A 263 23.00 17.18 13.26
C LEU A 263 23.32 17.47 11.79
N ALA A 264 22.78 16.65 10.89
CA ALA A 264 22.86 16.90 9.45
C ALA A 264 21.86 17.99 9.03
N GLY A 265 22.33 18.96 8.24
CA GLY A 265 21.51 20.05 7.68
C GLY A 265 21.33 19.99 6.16
N ASN A 266 21.91 19.01 5.47
CA ASN A 266 21.92 18.93 4.02
C ASN A 266 21.84 17.46 3.56
N ILE A 267 20.84 17.14 2.73
CA ILE A 267 20.62 15.77 2.26
C ILE A 267 21.61 15.37 1.16
N GLN A 268 22.00 16.29 0.29
CA GLN A 268 22.97 16.04 -0.78
C GLN A 268 24.32 15.59 -0.21
N ALA A 269 24.74 16.15 0.93
CA ALA A 269 25.94 15.72 1.64
C ALA A 269 25.84 14.29 2.20
N LEU A 270 24.63 13.83 2.56
CA LEU A 270 24.42 12.45 3.02
C LEU A 270 24.34 11.44 1.87
N LEU A 271 23.91 11.89 0.69
CA LEU A 271 23.75 11.08 -0.52
C LEU A 271 24.97 11.11 -1.45
N ASP A 272 26.00 11.92 -1.15
CA ASP A 272 27.22 11.98 -1.96
C ASP A 272 27.98 10.65 -1.94
N GLU A 273 27.96 9.94 -3.08
CA GLU A 273 28.64 8.66 -3.28
C GLU A 273 30.17 8.76 -3.22
N ASN A 274 30.73 9.97 -3.34
CA ASN A 274 32.17 10.20 -3.25
C ASN A 274 32.64 10.55 -1.84
N ALA A 275 31.71 10.72 -0.90
CA ALA A 275 32.05 11.02 0.49
C ALA A 275 32.82 9.84 1.11
N PRO A 276 33.86 10.10 1.90
CA PRO A 276 34.60 9.03 2.56
C PRO A 276 33.72 8.33 3.60
N VAL A 277 33.69 7.00 3.56
CA VAL A 277 33.01 6.17 4.56
C VAL A 277 33.64 6.41 5.93
N THR A 278 32.81 6.70 6.92
CA THR A 278 33.26 6.97 8.29
C THR A 278 33.16 5.72 9.18
N ASP A 279 33.93 5.67 10.27
CA ASP A 279 33.75 4.59 11.25
C ASP A 279 32.41 4.80 11.99
N PRO A 280 31.42 3.89 11.85
CA PRO A 280 30.12 4.03 12.50
C PRO A 280 30.22 4.03 14.04
N ARG A 281 31.29 3.51 14.63
CA ARG A 281 31.50 3.54 16.09
C ARG A 281 31.91 4.91 16.61
N ALA A 282 32.42 5.78 15.74
CA ALA A 282 32.78 7.14 16.09
C ALA A 282 31.57 8.09 16.05
N ALA A 283 30.46 7.69 15.41
CA ALA A 283 29.25 8.50 15.29
C ALA A 283 28.57 8.74 16.65
N ASP A 284 28.08 9.95 16.85
CA ASP A 284 27.26 10.34 18.01
C ASP A 284 25.78 10.57 17.68
N THR A 285 25.45 10.63 16.39
CA THR A 285 24.13 11.01 15.89
C THR A 285 23.65 10.06 14.79
N ALA A 286 22.40 9.60 14.91
CA ALA A 286 21.69 8.87 13.87
C ALA A 286 20.67 9.78 13.18
N ILE A 287 20.85 9.99 11.87
CA ILE A 287 19.97 10.82 11.05
C ILE A 287 19.08 9.94 10.19
N PHE A 288 17.78 9.94 10.48
CA PHE A 288 16.74 9.30 9.69
C PHE A 288 16.40 10.19 8.49
N TYR A 289 16.99 9.91 7.33
CA TYR A 289 16.88 10.76 6.16
C TYR A 289 15.85 10.27 5.12
N SER A 290 15.47 8.98 5.18
CA SER A 290 14.36 8.45 4.38
C SER A 290 13.49 7.49 5.20
N ILE A 291 12.16 7.67 5.11
CA ILE A 291 11.14 6.77 5.65
C ILE A 291 10.08 6.61 4.57
N SER A 292 10.11 5.47 3.89
CA SER A 292 9.28 5.21 2.71
C SER A 292 8.20 4.17 3.01
N ASN A 293 6.94 4.49 2.73
CA ASN A 293 5.86 3.49 2.66
C ASN A 293 5.86 2.89 1.26
N ALA A 294 6.28 1.64 1.17
CA ALA A 294 6.48 0.93 -0.10
C ALA A 294 5.16 0.51 -0.76
N GLN A 295 4.09 0.38 0.02
CA GLN A 295 2.83 -0.21 -0.46
C GLN A 295 1.75 0.85 -0.58
N LYS A 296 1.48 1.30 -1.81
CA LYS A 296 0.41 2.29 -2.10
C LYS A 296 -0.96 1.84 -1.59
N GLY A 297 -1.23 0.55 -1.64
CA GLY A 297 -2.44 -0.07 -1.13
C GLY A 297 -2.60 0.01 0.38
N LEU A 298 -1.57 0.40 1.13
CA LEU A 298 -1.60 0.65 2.57
C LEU A 298 -1.64 2.15 2.90
N ALA A 299 -1.81 3.03 1.91
CA ALA A 299 -1.93 4.47 2.14
C ALA A 299 -3.06 4.79 3.13
N GLY A 300 -2.76 5.62 4.13
CA GLY A 300 -3.70 6.01 5.18
C GLY A 300 -3.99 4.92 6.22
N ILE A 301 -3.23 3.83 6.25
CA ILE A 301 -3.18 2.87 7.34
C ILE A 301 -1.95 3.22 8.20
N SER A 302 -2.17 3.44 9.49
CA SER A 302 -1.10 3.71 10.44
C SER A 302 -0.55 2.39 10.96
N PHE A 303 0.76 2.23 10.95
CA PHE A 303 1.46 1.10 11.58
C PHE A 303 2.00 1.51 12.96
N GLY A 304 1.24 2.32 13.69
CA GLY A 304 1.60 2.79 15.02
C GLY A 304 2.64 3.90 15.06
N ASN A 305 2.81 4.48 16.25
CA ASN A 305 3.73 5.61 16.50
C ASN A 305 5.14 5.17 16.90
N PHE A 306 5.43 3.86 16.90
CA PHE A 306 6.65 3.28 17.49
C PHE A 306 7.65 2.73 16.47
N LEU A 307 7.42 2.90 15.17
CA LEU A 307 8.32 2.43 14.12
C LEU A 307 9.74 3.00 14.31
N ILE A 308 9.85 4.32 14.41
CA ILE A 308 11.13 5.00 14.61
C ILE A 308 11.76 4.62 15.95
N LYS A 309 10.94 4.42 16.98
CA LYS A 309 11.43 3.98 18.30
C LYS A 309 12.13 2.62 18.21
N ARG A 310 11.52 1.62 17.56
CA ARG A 310 12.15 0.29 17.42
C ARG A 310 13.46 0.34 16.63
N VAL A 311 13.55 1.20 15.61
CA VAL A 311 14.80 1.43 14.87
C VAL A 311 15.84 2.12 15.75
N ALA A 312 15.45 3.16 16.51
CA ALA A 312 16.34 3.83 17.45
C ALA A 312 16.84 2.90 18.56
N ASP A 313 15.98 2.01 19.08
CA ASP A 313 16.34 0.99 20.07
C ASP A 313 17.35 0.00 19.49
N ALA A 314 17.15 -0.46 18.25
CA ALA A 314 18.10 -1.33 17.54
C ALA A 314 19.46 -0.65 17.33
N LEU A 315 19.47 0.61 16.92
CA LEU A 315 20.69 1.41 16.77
C LEU A 315 21.40 1.64 18.11
N SER A 316 20.67 1.94 19.18
CA SER A 316 21.21 2.12 20.54
C SER A 316 21.75 0.82 21.14
N ALA A 317 21.18 -0.33 20.74
CA ALA A 317 21.70 -1.63 21.10
C ALA A 317 23.05 -1.90 20.42
N GLU A 318 23.15 -1.62 19.12
CA GLU A 318 24.35 -1.84 18.30
C GLU A 318 25.48 -0.82 18.60
N PHE A 319 25.13 0.46 18.81
CA PHE A 319 26.07 1.56 18.96
C PHE A 319 25.84 2.36 20.23
N LYS A 320 26.65 2.09 21.26
CA LYS A 320 26.57 2.78 22.56
C LYS A 320 27.02 4.25 22.51
N GLY A 321 27.71 4.67 21.45
CA GLY A 321 28.16 6.05 21.25
C GLY A 321 27.06 7.01 20.78
N LEU A 322 25.95 6.49 20.23
CA LEU A 322 24.86 7.32 19.74
C LEU A 322 24.10 7.99 20.91
N LYS A 323 24.04 9.31 20.87
CA LYS A 323 23.37 10.16 21.86
C LYS A 323 22.16 10.88 21.27
N THR A 324 22.21 11.16 19.97
CA THR A 324 21.19 11.96 19.27
C THR A 324 20.53 11.15 18.18
N PHE A 325 19.20 11.21 18.11
CA PHE A 325 18.39 10.62 17.05
C PHE A 325 17.53 11.73 16.46
N ALA A 326 17.71 12.03 15.17
CA ALA A 326 16.99 13.12 14.51
C ALA A 326 16.58 12.73 13.10
N THR A 327 15.53 13.35 12.57
CA THR A 327 15.13 13.16 11.17
C THR A 327 15.63 14.31 10.30
N LEU A 328 15.93 14.03 9.05
CA LEU A 328 16.10 15.03 8.00
C LEU A 328 14.96 14.86 7.00
N SER A 329 13.77 15.34 7.38
CA SER A 329 12.52 15.06 6.68
C SER A 329 12.20 16.10 5.60
N PRO A 330 11.57 15.70 4.47
CA PRO A 330 11.01 16.66 3.53
C PRO A 330 9.77 17.35 4.11
N ILE A 331 9.36 18.47 3.51
CA ILE A 331 8.11 19.18 3.84
C ILE A 331 7.17 19.16 2.63
N PRO A 332 6.66 17.98 2.21
CA PRO A 332 5.80 17.88 1.05
C PRO A 332 4.50 18.66 1.27
N GLY A 333 4.03 19.33 0.21
CA GLY A 333 2.83 20.17 0.25
C GLY A 333 3.06 21.60 0.74
N PHE A 334 4.23 21.95 1.27
CA PHE A 334 4.54 23.33 1.67
C PHE A 334 4.42 24.32 0.50
N MET A 335 5.00 23.99 -0.66
CA MET A 335 4.91 24.86 -1.85
C MET A 335 3.47 25.03 -2.33
N GLY A 336 2.70 23.94 -2.46
CA GLY A 336 1.30 24.02 -2.86
C GLY A 336 0.40 24.75 -1.86
N TRP A 337 0.72 24.66 -0.56
CA TRP A 337 0.09 25.49 0.47
C TRP A 337 0.45 26.97 0.27
N LEU A 338 1.74 27.28 0.11
CA LEU A 338 2.24 28.65 -0.01
C LEU A 338 1.66 29.34 -1.24
N GLU A 339 1.65 28.68 -2.40
CA GLU A 339 1.07 29.18 -3.64
C GLU A 339 -0.42 29.49 -3.49
N ARG A 340 -1.18 28.62 -2.81
CA ARG A 340 -2.59 28.86 -2.52
C ARG A 340 -2.79 30.09 -1.64
N ARG A 341 -2.00 30.23 -0.58
CA ARG A 341 -2.10 31.38 0.33
C ARG A 341 -1.72 32.70 -0.35
N LEU A 342 -0.73 32.66 -1.25
CA LEU A 342 -0.37 33.80 -2.08
C LEU A 342 -1.51 34.19 -3.03
N ALA A 343 -2.16 33.21 -3.67
CA ALA A 343 -3.30 33.45 -4.57
C ALA A 343 -4.55 33.98 -3.84
N GLU A 344 -4.80 33.51 -2.61
CA GLU A 344 -5.89 33.99 -1.74
C GLU A 344 -5.62 35.38 -1.14
N GLY A 345 -4.41 35.91 -1.30
CA GLY A 345 -4.04 37.24 -0.80
C GLY A 345 -3.95 37.31 0.73
N GLU A 346 -3.49 36.23 1.38
CA GLU A 346 -3.51 36.13 2.84
C GLU A 346 -2.78 37.31 3.51
N PRO A 347 -3.48 38.11 4.33
CA PRO A 347 -2.89 39.29 4.96
C PRO A 347 -1.79 38.86 5.93
N LYS A 348 -0.66 39.59 5.92
CA LYS A 348 0.55 39.35 6.73
C LYS A 348 1.41 38.14 6.35
N LEU A 349 1.10 37.39 5.29
CA LEU A 349 1.98 36.32 4.81
C LEU A 349 3.34 36.86 4.32
N LEU A 350 3.31 38.01 3.65
CA LEU A 350 4.48 38.76 3.21
C LEU A 350 4.46 40.16 3.82
N THR A 351 5.62 40.71 4.10
CA THR A 351 5.80 42.13 4.39
C THR A 351 5.53 42.96 3.13
N GLU A 352 5.28 44.27 3.30
CA GLU A 352 5.12 45.17 2.16
C GLU A 352 6.38 45.23 1.29
N ARG A 353 7.57 45.15 1.91
CA ARG A 353 8.86 45.12 1.21
C ARG A 353 9.00 43.88 0.33
N GLU A 354 8.68 42.70 0.86
CA GLU A 354 8.75 41.44 0.11
C GLU A 354 7.76 41.41 -1.06
N ARG A 355 6.53 41.93 -0.86
CA ARG A 355 5.56 42.07 -1.95
C ARG A 355 6.08 42.93 -3.09
N LYS A 356 6.69 44.09 -2.78
CA LYS A 356 7.27 44.99 -3.80
C LYS A 356 8.39 44.32 -4.59
N VAL A 357 9.23 43.52 -3.94
CA VAL A 357 10.33 42.78 -4.60
C VAL A 357 9.81 41.67 -5.49
N LEU A 358 8.75 40.96 -5.10
CA LEU A 358 8.16 39.87 -5.88
C LEU A 358 7.25 40.35 -7.03
N SER A 359 6.76 41.58 -6.97
CA SER A 359 5.96 42.21 -8.03
C SER A 359 6.77 43.00 -9.06
N ALA A 360 8.06 43.21 -8.80
CA ALA A 360 9.01 43.86 -9.70
C ALA A 360 9.68 42.82 -10.60
#